data_AF-A0A2C5YCG3-F1
#
_entry.id   AF-A0A2C5YCG3-F1
#
_cell.length_a   1.000
_cell.length_b   1.000
_cell.length_c   1.000
_cell.angle_alpha   90.00
_cell.angle_beta   90.00
_cell.angle_gamma   90.00
#
_symmetry.space_group_name_H-M   'P 1'
#
loop_
_entity.id
_entity.type
_entity.pdbx_description
1 polymer ?
#
loop_
_entity_poly.entity_id
_entity_poly.type
_entity_poly.pdbx_seq_one_letter_code
_entity_poly.pdbx_strand_id
1 'polypeptide(L)'
;MMVEGSFPKTKIIMGHMTHRFCFNENFDSVKQLRHGVTKVTVHGMSAAEQADAYKEIDPQISILHGLCSVKDLQLSLSPFDEWLRYKLPEVIFNSVVEPVCALLDIRYKSLLKNKAAQRAMELLLSEIIRVIGRLPEIEGSYLIRSFLQGDTIHRALHKRILSKKSQPSLLLRRVKSGLPTDVDYMNGFFLRRGKALGIDTSMNNLVKDLINAKHASFINKTESYVPLEQMSELFGV
;
A
#
# COMPACT_ATOMS: atom_id res chain seq x y z
N MET A 1 3.77 -42.59 16.66
CA MET A 1 4.86 -41.63 16.91
C MET A 1 4.94 -40.75 15.66
N MET A 2 4.20 -39.64 15.65
CA MET A 2 4.14 -38.72 14.51
C MET A 2 5.34 -37.79 14.61
N VAL A 3 6.26 -37.88 13.65
CA VAL A 3 7.38 -36.95 13.52
C VAL A 3 6.80 -35.61 13.07
N GLU A 4 6.82 -34.62 13.97
CA GLU A 4 6.55 -33.22 13.64
C GLU A 4 7.58 -32.76 12.60
N GLY A 5 7.14 -32.69 11.34
CA GLY A 5 7.86 -32.01 10.28
C GLY A 5 7.89 -30.52 10.59
N SER A 6 8.92 -30.08 11.32
CA SER A 6 9.27 -28.67 11.43
C SER A 6 9.64 -28.18 10.03
N PHE A 7 8.72 -27.46 9.38
CA PHE A 7 9.03 -26.73 8.16
C PHE A 7 10.20 -25.79 8.45
N PRO A 8 11.27 -25.75 7.63
CA PRO A 8 12.32 -24.78 7.80
C PRO A 8 11.71 -23.38 7.81
N LYS A 9 11.97 -22.58 8.86
CA LYS A 9 11.57 -21.17 8.94
C LYS A 9 12.01 -20.49 7.64
N THR A 10 11.07 -20.27 6.73
CA THR A 10 11.38 -19.66 5.44
C THR A 10 11.74 -18.21 5.72
N LYS A 11 13.00 -17.83 5.45
CA LYS A 11 13.48 -16.45 5.57
C LYS A 11 12.82 -15.64 4.45
N ILE A 12 11.82 -14.82 4.78
CA ILE A 12 11.13 -13.94 3.81
C ILE A 12 11.78 -12.57 3.86
N ILE A 13 12.25 -12.09 2.71
CA ILE A 13 12.81 -10.75 2.56
C ILE A 13 11.70 -9.83 2.09
N MET A 14 11.42 -8.80 2.89
CA MET A 14 10.50 -7.74 2.50
C MET A 14 11.29 -6.48 2.15
N GLY A 15 11.08 -5.99 0.93
CA GLY A 15 11.73 -4.79 0.43
C GLY A 15 10.70 -3.73 0.05
N HIS A 16 11.05 -2.47 0.24
CA HIS A 16 10.34 -1.36 -0.34
C HIS A 16 11.32 -0.36 -0.94
N MET A 17 11.10 -0.05 -2.22
CA MET A 17 11.95 0.83 -3.01
C MET A 17 11.15 2.04 -3.47
N THR A 18 11.71 3.24 -3.27
CA THR A 18 11.06 4.51 -3.67
C THR A 18 11.68 5.15 -4.90
N HIS A 19 12.73 4.54 -5.46
CA HIS A 19 13.31 4.93 -6.73
C HIS A 19 12.27 4.82 -7.85
N ARG A 20 12.40 5.65 -8.88
CA ARG A 20 11.69 5.46 -10.13
C ARG A 20 12.67 5.15 -11.22
N PHE A 21 12.46 4.02 -11.87
CA PHE A 21 13.22 3.58 -13.03
C PHE A 21 12.33 3.58 -14.26
N CYS A 22 12.93 3.82 -15.42
CA CYS A 22 12.32 3.54 -16.71
C CYS A 22 13.27 2.68 -17.52
N PHE A 23 12.73 1.71 -18.23
CA PHE A 23 13.45 1.00 -19.26
C PHE A 23 13.50 1.87 -20.52
N ASN A 24 14.68 1.99 -21.12
CA ASN A 24 14.94 2.74 -22.34
C ASN A 24 15.27 1.75 -23.46
N GLU A 25 14.28 1.47 -24.29
CA GLU A 25 14.36 0.45 -25.36
C GLU A 25 15.47 0.77 -26.38
N ASN A 26 15.70 2.06 -26.68
CA ASN A 26 16.70 2.48 -27.68
C ASN A 26 18.14 2.13 -27.28
N PHE A 27 18.41 1.98 -25.99
CA PHE A 27 19.74 1.74 -25.44
C PHE A 27 19.81 0.48 -24.59
N ASP A 28 18.74 -0.35 -24.62
CA ASP A 28 18.58 -1.55 -23.79
C ASP A 28 19.06 -1.34 -22.33
N SER A 29 18.63 -0.23 -21.72
CA SER A 29 19.17 0.22 -20.44
C SER A 29 18.09 0.73 -19.49
N VAL A 30 18.33 0.55 -18.19
CA VAL A 30 17.45 1.08 -17.14
C VAL A 30 17.98 2.43 -16.68
N LYS A 31 17.19 3.48 -16.87
CA LYS A 31 17.52 4.82 -16.40
C LYS A 31 16.76 5.15 -15.12
N GLN A 32 17.48 5.70 -14.15
CA GLN A 32 16.89 6.22 -12.93
C GLN A 32 16.29 7.61 -13.18
N LEU A 33 14.97 7.72 -13.08
CA LEU A 33 14.24 8.97 -13.21
C LEU A 33 14.20 9.77 -11.91
N ARG A 34 14.18 9.07 -10.78
CA ARG A 34 14.13 9.70 -9.45
C ARG A 34 14.95 8.92 -8.44
N HIS A 35 15.83 9.64 -7.76
CA HIS A 35 16.53 9.17 -6.57
C HIS A 35 15.54 8.89 -5.43
N GLY A 36 15.68 7.72 -4.84
CA GLY A 36 14.92 7.26 -3.69
C GLY A 36 15.83 6.52 -2.73
N VAL A 37 15.21 5.71 -1.88
CA VAL A 37 15.88 4.78 -0.98
C VAL A 37 15.26 3.40 -1.12
N THR A 38 16.07 2.39 -0.81
CA THR A 38 15.63 1.00 -0.72
C THR A 38 15.71 0.56 0.73
N LYS A 39 14.58 0.22 1.34
CA LYS A 39 14.50 -0.31 2.70
C LYS A 39 14.13 -1.78 2.68
N VAL A 40 14.93 -2.61 3.33
CA VAL A 40 14.73 -4.05 3.39
C VAL A 40 14.65 -4.53 4.84
N THR A 41 13.86 -5.57 5.08
CA THR A 41 13.81 -6.29 6.34
C THR A 41 13.69 -7.79 6.08
N VAL A 42 14.22 -8.62 6.99
CA VAL A 42 14.14 -10.08 6.89
C VAL A 42 13.22 -10.59 8.01
N HIS A 43 12.11 -11.19 7.62
CA HIS A 43 11.15 -11.76 8.55
C HIS A 43 11.59 -13.16 8.99
N GLY A 44 11.44 -13.44 10.29
CA GLY A 44 11.79 -14.73 10.89
C GLY A 44 13.12 -14.78 11.66
N MET A 45 13.89 -13.69 11.68
CA MET A 45 15.08 -13.53 12.52
C MET A 45 14.71 -12.88 13.86
N SER A 46 15.19 -13.41 14.98
CA SER A 46 15.09 -12.76 16.29
C SER A 46 15.88 -11.45 16.31
N ALA A 47 15.61 -10.54 17.26
CA ALA A 47 16.36 -9.28 17.37
C ALA A 47 17.87 -9.50 17.55
N ALA A 48 18.29 -10.61 18.17
CA ALA A 48 19.69 -11.00 18.32
C ALA A 48 20.29 -11.49 16.98
N GLU A 49 19.59 -12.38 16.27
CA GLU A 49 20.00 -12.86 14.94
C GLU A 49 20.01 -11.73 13.89
N GLN A 50 19.16 -10.71 14.06
CA GLN A 50 19.19 -9.50 13.22
C GLN A 50 20.44 -8.68 13.49
N ALA A 51 20.81 -8.46 14.77
CA ALA A 51 22.02 -7.72 15.16
C ALA A 51 23.32 -8.38 14.65
N ASP A 52 23.33 -9.72 14.56
CA ASP A 52 24.44 -10.46 13.97
C ASP A 52 24.37 -10.48 12.43
N ALA A 53 23.17 -10.57 11.83
CA ALA A 53 22.97 -10.42 10.38
C ALA A 53 23.32 -9.00 9.87
N TYR A 54 23.27 -7.98 10.74
CA TYR A 54 23.79 -6.63 10.48
C TYR A 54 25.31 -6.61 10.28
N LYS A 55 26.04 -7.57 10.87
CA LYS A 55 27.51 -7.67 10.82
C LYS A 55 27.99 -8.71 9.83
N GLU A 56 27.29 -9.83 9.73
CA GLU A 56 27.59 -10.92 8.81
C GLU A 56 26.36 -11.15 7.93
N ILE A 57 26.37 -10.52 6.76
CA ILE A 57 25.38 -10.82 5.71
C ILE A 57 25.58 -12.29 5.33
N ASP A 58 24.76 -13.16 5.92
CA ASP A 58 24.71 -14.60 5.67
C ASP A 58 24.66 -14.88 4.15
N PRO A 59 25.62 -15.63 3.58
CA PRO A 59 25.72 -15.90 2.14
C PRO A 59 24.50 -16.62 1.54
N GLN A 60 23.60 -17.17 2.37
CA GLN A 60 22.31 -17.70 1.90
C GLN A 60 21.35 -16.61 1.39
N ILE A 61 21.65 -15.32 1.63
CA ILE A 61 20.93 -14.20 1.05
C ILE A 61 21.71 -13.56 -0.11
N SER A 62 22.01 -14.37 -1.13
CA SER A 62 22.79 -13.97 -2.31
C SER A 62 22.29 -12.68 -3.00
N ILE A 63 20.96 -12.46 -3.03
CA ILE A 63 20.35 -11.26 -3.62
C ILE A 63 20.67 -9.99 -2.81
N LEU A 64 20.71 -10.05 -1.48
CA LEU A 64 21.01 -8.87 -0.67
C LEU A 64 22.45 -8.43 -0.84
N HIS A 65 23.39 -9.37 -0.98
CA HIS A 65 24.77 -9.03 -1.28
C HIS A 65 24.87 -8.27 -2.63
N GLY A 66 24.18 -8.76 -3.65
CA GLY A 66 24.07 -8.07 -4.94
C GLY A 66 23.49 -6.66 -4.81
N LEU A 67 22.36 -6.51 -4.11
CA LEU A 67 21.72 -5.20 -3.92
C LEU A 67 22.54 -4.23 -3.05
N CYS A 68 23.25 -4.74 -2.03
CA CYS A 68 24.16 -3.95 -1.20
C CYS A 68 25.37 -3.43 -1.99
N SER A 69 25.83 -4.19 -2.99
CA SER A 69 26.96 -3.76 -3.83
C SER A 69 26.61 -2.54 -4.71
N VAL A 70 25.33 -2.31 -4.97
CA VAL A 70 24.85 -1.19 -5.82
C VAL A 70 24.62 0.06 -4.97
N LYS A 71 25.60 0.97 -4.97
CA LYS A 71 25.54 2.23 -4.21
C LYS A 71 24.36 3.13 -4.61
N ASP A 72 23.96 3.10 -5.87
CA ASP A 72 22.89 3.96 -6.41
C ASP A 72 21.50 3.64 -5.84
N LEU A 73 21.29 2.40 -5.36
CA LEU A 73 20.03 1.95 -4.76
C LEU A 73 19.82 2.44 -3.32
N GLN A 74 20.85 3.04 -2.70
CA GLN A 74 20.82 3.54 -1.32
C GLN A 74 20.13 2.54 -0.38
N LEU A 75 20.58 1.28 -0.43
CA LEU A 75 19.96 0.20 0.32
C LEU A 75 20.27 0.34 1.81
N SER A 76 19.23 0.19 2.63
CA SER A 76 19.31 0.11 4.08
C SER A 76 18.55 -1.12 4.56
N LEU A 77 19.21 -1.91 5.40
CA LEU A 77 18.59 -3.01 6.12
C LEU A 77 18.07 -2.46 7.46
N SER A 78 16.79 -2.62 7.74
CA SER A 78 16.14 -2.11 8.95
C SER A 78 15.39 -3.23 9.69
N PRO A 79 15.26 -3.16 11.02
CA PRO A 79 14.45 -4.13 11.75
C PRO A 79 12.99 -4.04 11.29
N PHE A 80 12.23 -5.10 11.55
CA PHE A 80 10.86 -5.22 11.02
C PHE A 80 9.97 -4.05 11.46
N ASP A 81 10.09 -3.58 12.69
CA ASP A 81 9.28 -2.48 13.22
C ASP A 81 9.67 -1.12 12.63
N GLU A 82 10.95 -0.84 12.41
CA GLU A 82 11.37 0.40 11.73
C GLU A 82 10.93 0.39 10.26
N TRP A 83 11.08 -0.75 9.57
CA TRP A 83 10.58 -0.93 8.21
C TRP A 83 9.07 -0.73 8.15
N LEU A 84 8.34 -1.31 9.09
CA LEU A 84 6.89 -1.20 9.18
C LEU A 84 6.46 0.24 9.48
N ARG A 85 7.14 0.94 10.40
CA ARG A 85 6.90 2.37 10.68
C ARG A 85 7.09 3.23 9.42
N TYR A 86 8.06 2.88 8.57
CA TYR A 86 8.27 3.56 7.31
C TYR A 86 7.16 3.25 6.28
N LYS A 87 6.72 2.00 6.19
CA LYS A 87 5.76 1.54 5.18
C LYS A 87 4.29 1.83 5.51
N LEU A 88 3.91 1.73 6.79
CA LEU A 88 2.53 1.91 7.27
C LEU A 88 1.86 3.21 6.80
N PRO A 89 2.50 4.40 6.87
CA PRO A 89 1.88 5.64 6.41
C PRO A 89 1.36 5.57 4.97
N GLU A 90 2.06 4.87 4.08
CA GLU A 90 1.64 4.70 2.70
C GLU A 90 0.44 3.75 2.57
N VAL A 91 0.48 2.63 3.28
CA VAL A 91 -0.58 1.62 3.27
C VAL A 91 -1.88 2.22 3.82
N ILE A 92 -1.78 2.96 4.94
CA ILE A 92 -2.91 3.68 5.54
C ILE A 92 -3.42 4.76 4.59
N PHE A 93 -2.54 5.55 3.95
CA PHE A 93 -2.96 6.56 2.98
C PHE A 93 -3.79 5.94 1.85
N ASN A 94 -3.35 4.82 1.31
CA ASN A 94 -4.06 4.12 0.23
C ASN A 94 -5.35 3.43 0.69
N SER A 95 -5.48 3.12 1.98
CA SER A 95 -6.68 2.46 2.52
C SER A 95 -7.73 3.44 3.04
N VAL A 96 -7.33 4.69 3.30
CA VAL A 96 -8.20 5.72 3.87
C VAL A 96 -8.43 6.85 2.87
N VAL A 97 -7.36 7.51 2.42
CA VAL A 97 -7.44 8.76 1.66
C VAL A 97 -7.83 8.51 0.20
N GLU A 98 -7.22 7.51 -0.43
CA GLU A 98 -7.52 7.12 -1.82
C GLU A 98 -9.00 6.72 -1.98
N PRO A 99 -9.57 5.83 -1.13
CA PRO A 99 -10.99 5.51 -1.09
C PRO A 99 -11.93 6.71 -0.98
N VAL A 100 -11.71 7.62 -0.02
CA VAL A 100 -12.57 8.80 0.17
C VAL A 100 -12.51 9.72 -1.04
N CYS A 101 -11.32 9.95 -1.59
CA CYS A 101 -11.17 10.73 -2.82
C CYS A 101 -11.88 10.08 -4.01
N ALA A 102 -11.78 8.76 -4.15
CA ALA A 102 -12.38 8.00 -5.23
C ALA A 102 -13.91 8.00 -5.17
N LEU A 103 -14.49 7.84 -3.99
CA LEU A 103 -15.95 7.87 -3.82
C LEU A 103 -16.53 9.25 -4.12
N LEU A 104 -15.89 10.32 -3.62
CA LEU A 104 -16.37 11.69 -3.76
C LEU A 104 -15.97 12.39 -5.07
N ASP A 105 -15.20 11.74 -5.94
CA ASP A 105 -14.65 12.34 -7.17
C ASP A 105 -13.82 13.62 -6.93
N ILE A 106 -13.16 13.71 -5.78
CA ILE A 106 -12.38 14.90 -5.38
C ILE A 106 -10.87 14.69 -5.52
N ARG A 107 -10.15 15.81 -5.66
CA ARG A 107 -8.68 15.87 -5.60
C ARG A 107 -8.22 15.98 -4.14
N TYR A 108 -6.97 15.60 -3.87
CA TYR A 108 -6.38 15.67 -2.52
C TYR A 108 -6.50 17.04 -1.84
N LYS A 109 -6.25 18.13 -2.57
CA LYS A 109 -6.40 19.50 -2.05
C LYS A 109 -7.82 19.84 -1.57
N SER A 110 -8.84 19.20 -2.16
CA SER A 110 -10.24 19.45 -1.83
C SER A 110 -10.69 18.66 -0.59
N LEU A 111 -10.03 17.52 -0.32
CA LEU A 111 -10.26 16.70 0.88
C LEU A 111 -10.09 17.55 2.16
N LEU A 112 -9.02 18.34 2.25
CA LEU A 112 -8.73 19.20 3.41
C LEU A 112 -9.68 20.40 3.56
N LYS A 113 -10.52 20.68 2.57
CA LYS A 113 -11.55 21.74 2.65
C LYS A 113 -12.92 21.18 3.04
N ASN A 114 -13.15 19.89 2.79
CA ASN A 114 -14.43 19.25 3.03
C ASN A 114 -14.46 18.57 4.41
N LYS A 115 -15.19 19.17 5.36
CA LYS A 115 -15.33 18.64 6.73
C LYS A 115 -15.97 17.25 6.77
N ALA A 116 -16.89 16.93 5.86
CA ALA A 116 -17.50 15.60 5.79
C ALA A 116 -16.51 14.54 5.31
N ALA A 117 -15.67 14.89 4.31
CA ALA A 117 -14.61 13.99 3.83
C ALA A 117 -13.54 13.74 4.91
N GLN A 118 -13.21 14.75 5.72
CA GLN A 118 -12.31 14.59 6.86
C GLN A 118 -12.90 13.66 7.93
N ARG A 119 -14.19 13.81 8.26
CA ARG A 119 -14.85 12.88 9.18
C ARG A 119 -14.86 11.44 8.66
N ALA A 120 -15.14 11.24 7.37
CA ALA A 120 -15.06 9.92 6.76
C ALA A 120 -13.65 9.33 6.85
N MET A 121 -12.62 10.13 6.53
CA MET A 121 -11.21 9.76 6.67
C MET A 121 -10.88 9.35 8.12
N GLU A 122 -11.36 10.11 9.10
CA GLU A 122 -11.13 9.85 10.52
C GLU A 122 -11.77 8.54 11.00
N LEU A 123 -13.02 8.28 10.62
CA LEU A 123 -13.72 7.03 10.95
C LEU A 123 -12.97 5.82 10.40
N LEU A 124 -12.59 5.85 9.13
CA LEU A 124 -11.83 4.77 8.48
C LEU A 124 -10.44 4.57 9.11
N LEU A 125 -9.76 5.68 9.43
CA LEU A 125 -8.46 5.65 10.07
C LEU A 125 -8.53 5.03 11.46
N SER A 126 -9.55 5.38 12.25
CA SER A 126 -9.72 4.88 13.62
C SER A 126 -9.85 3.35 13.67
N GLU A 127 -10.62 2.75 12.75
CA GLU A 127 -10.74 1.29 12.64
C GLU A 127 -9.38 0.66 12.28
N ILE A 128 -8.68 1.22 11.30
CA ILE A 128 -7.36 0.71 10.87
C ILE A 128 -6.34 0.80 12.00
N ILE A 129 -6.27 1.92 12.74
CA ILE A 129 -5.36 2.07 13.90
C ILE A 129 -5.69 1.02 14.97
N ARG A 130 -6.98 0.76 15.22
CA ARG A 130 -7.41 -0.27 16.19
C ARG A 130 -6.97 -1.67 15.75
N VAL A 131 -7.11 -1.99 14.47
CA VAL A 131 -6.61 -3.26 13.91
C VAL A 131 -5.11 -3.36 14.05
N ILE A 132 -4.36 -2.34 13.62
CA ILE A 132 -2.89 -2.37 13.69
C ILE A 132 -2.44 -2.53 15.14
N GLY A 133 -3.01 -1.76 16.08
CA GLY A 133 -2.64 -1.80 17.51
C GLY A 133 -2.88 -3.12 18.22
N ARG A 134 -3.60 -4.07 17.60
CA ARG A 134 -3.88 -5.41 18.12
C ARG A 134 -3.22 -6.52 17.30
N LEU A 135 -2.37 -6.18 16.33
CA LEU A 135 -1.61 -7.17 15.57
C LEU A 135 -0.56 -7.84 16.47
N PRO A 136 -0.52 -9.18 16.56
CA PRO A 136 0.49 -9.90 17.34
C PRO A 136 1.91 -9.62 16.86
N GLU A 137 2.08 -9.33 15.56
CA GLU A 137 3.39 -9.04 14.94
C GLU A 137 4.04 -7.76 15.50
N ILE A 138 3.28 -6.88 16.16
CA ILE A 138 3.78 -5.62 16.72
C ILE A 138 3.67 -5.54 18.23
N GLU A 139 3.20 -6.60 18.90
CA GLU A 139 2.88 -6.55 20.33
C GLU A 139 4.10 -6.14 21.18
N GLY A 140 5.31 -6.55 20.79
CA GLY A 140 6.55 -6.16 21.46
C GLY A 140 7.17 -4.81 21.04
N SER A 141 6.69 -4.15 19.98
CA SER A 141 7.36 -2.94 19.47
C SER A 141 6.83 -1.65 20.10
N TYR A 142 7.63 -1.06 21.00
CA TYR A 142 7.38 0.28 21.53
C TYR A 142 7.35 1.34 20.42
N LEU A 143 8.19 1.18 19.40
CA LEU A 143 8.30 2.11 18.27
C LEU A 143 6.99 2.22 17.48
N ILE A 144 6.33 1.10 17.19
CA ILE A 144 5.03 1.11 16.53
C ILE A 144 3.94 1.61 17.48
N ARG A 145 3.92 1.16 18.73
CA ARG A 145 2.92 1.63 19.72
C ARG A 145 2.96 3.16 19.87
N SER A 146 4.15 3.75 20.02
CA SER A 146 4.35 5.21 20.05
C SER A 146 3.91 5.89 18.75
N PHE A 147 4.14 5.25 17.60
CA PHE A 147 3.70 5.76 16.30
C PHE A 147 2.17 5.78 16.15
N LEU A 148 1.45 4.78 16.72
CA LEU A 148 -0.01 4.68 16.69
C LEU A 148 -0.73 5.58 17.69
N GLN A 149 -0.16 5.79 18.89
CA GLN A 149 -0.84 6.49 19.99
C GLN A 149 -0.86 8.02 19.86
N GLY A 150 0.02 8.61 19.04
CA GLY A 150 0.08 10.06 18.85
C GLY A 150 -0.39 10.55 17.48
N ASP A 151 -0.34 11.87 17.28
CA ASP A 151 -0.70 12.53 16.01
C ASP A 151 0.25 12.25 14.84
N THR A 152 1.17 11.30 14.98
CA THR A 152 2.21 11.05 13.98
C THR A 152 1.60 10.51 12.68
N ILE A 153 0.60 9.64 12.76
CA ILE A 153 -0.11 9.15 11.57
C ILE A 153 -0.91 10.28 10.92
N HIS A 154 -1.67 11.04 11.71
CA HIS A 154 -2.45 12.18 11.19
C HIS A 154 -1.54 13.20 10.49
N ARG A 155 -0.42 13.57 11.10
CA ARG A 155 0.58 14.46 10.49
C ARG A 155 1.21 13.86 9.24
N ALA A 156 1.51 12.56 9.23
CA ALA A 156 2.08 11.88 8.07
C ALA A 156 1.08 11.88 6.89
N LEU A 157 -0.20 11.57 7.15
CA LEU A 157 -1.26 11.62 6.15
C LEU A 157 -1.45 13.05 5.63
N HIS A 158 -1.59 14.03 6.53
CA HIS A 158 -1.77 15.43 6.16
C HIS A 158 -0.61 15.95 5.30
N LYS A 159 0.65 15.66 5.69
CA LYS A 159 1.84 15.98 4.91
C LYS A 159 1.79 15.32 3.52
N ARG A 160 1.36 14.06 3.42
CA ARG A 160 1.24 13.35 2.13
C ARG A 160 0.16 13.95 1.24
N ILE A 161 -1.01 14.30 1.80
CA ILE A 161 -2.10 14.99 1.10
C ILE A 161 -1.60 16.31 0.51
N LEU A 162 -0.92 17.14 1.32
CA LEU A 162 -0.35 18.41 0.88
C LEU A 162 0.72 18.23 -0.21
N SER A 163 1.59 17.22 -0.06
CA SER A 163 2.67 16.94 -1.03
C SER A 163 2.14 16.56 -2.42
N LYS A 164 0.97 15.92 -2.49
CA LYS A 164 0.33 15.48 -3.74
C LYS A 164 -0.46 16.60 -4.44
N LYS A 165 -0.52 17.81 -3.86
CA LYS A 165 -1.10 19.03 -4.46
C LYS A 165 -2.45 18.78 -5.15
N SER A 166 -2.54 19.10 -6.45
CA SER A 166 -3.76 18.97 -7.27
C SER A 166 -3.83 17.66 -8.05
N GLN A 167 -2.98 16.67 -7.73
CA GLN A 167 -3.03 15.37 -8.39
C GLN A 167 -4.38 14.68 -8.08
N PRO A 168 -4.96 13.95 -9.05
CA PRO A 168 -6.11 13.10 -8.78
C PRO A 168 -5.70 11.88 -7.93
N SER A 169 -6.67 11.28 -7.25
CA SER A 169 -6.52 9.97 -6.62
C SER A 169 -6.12 8.92 -7.66
N LEU A 170 -5.16 8.05 -7.34
CA LEU A 170 -4.75 6.97 -8.24
C LEU A 170 -5.86 5.93 -8.34
N LEU A 171 -6.54 5.64 -7.23
CA LEU A 171 -7.70 4.76 -7.21
C LEU A 171 -8.83 5.33 -8.07
N LEU A 172 -9.12 6.62 -7.93
CA LEU A 172 -10.11 7.31 -8.77
C LEU A 172 -9.76 7.20 -10.26
N ARG A 173 -8.48 7.39 -10.61
CA ARG A 173 -8.01 7.24 -11.99
C ARG A 173 -8.24 5.82 -12.50
N ARG A 174 -7.89 4.79 -11.72
CA ARG A 174 -8.12 3.39 -12.11
C ARG A 174 -9.60 3.11 -12.34
N VAL A 175 -10.45 3.53 -11.40
CA VAL A 175 -11.91 3.37 -11.53
C VAL A 175 -12.43 4.03 -12.81
N LYS A 176 -12.02 5.27 -13.09
CA LYS A 176 -12.41 6.00 -14.32
C LYS A 176 -11.80 5.47 -15.61
N SER A 177 -10.82 4.58 -15.53
CA SER A 177 -10.21 3.94 -16.69
C SER A 177 -10.63 2.48 -16.83
N GLY A 178 -11.57 1.99 -16.01
CA GLY A 178 -11.95 0.57 -15.98
C GLY A 178 -10.79 -0.37 -15.63
N LEU A 179 -9.73 0.15 -15.01
CA LEU A 179 -8.55 -0.63 -14.64
C LEU A 179 -8.78 -1.32 -13.29
N PRO A 180 -8.22 -2.54 -13.09
CA PRO A 180 -8.28 -3.22 -11.81
C PRO A 180 -7.87 -2.33 -10.64
N THR A 181 -8.68 -2.37 -9.58
CA THR A 181 -8.44 -1.61 -8.35
C THR A 181 -7.65 -2.46 -7.35
N ASP A 182 -6.96 -1.80 -6.42
CA ASP A 182 -6.21 -2.45 -5.33
C ASP A 182 -6.96 -2.42 -3.99
N VAL A 183 -8.24 -2.04 -3.99
CA VAL A 183 -9.02 -1.84 -2.75
C VAL A 183 -9.20 -3.15 -1.97
N ASP A 184 -9.40 -4.28 -2.65
CA ASP A 184 -9.53 -5.60 -2.01
C ASP A 184 -8.21 -6.11 -1.43
N TYR A 185 -7.07 -5.61 -1.94
CA TYR A 185 -5.77 -5.90 -1.36
C TYR A 185 -5.47 -4.99 -0.17
N MET A 186 -5.62 -3.67 -0.36
CA MET A 186 -5.29 -2.65 0.64
C MET A 186 -6.26 -2.70 1.82
N ASN A 187 -7.54 -2.37 1.60
CA ASN A 187 -8.54 -2.42 2.66
C ASN A 187 -8.80 -3.87 3.09
N GLY A 188 -8.82 -4.82 2.14
CA GLY A 188 -9.06 -6.22 2.48
C GLY A 188 -8.02 -6.83 3.41
N PHE A 189 -6.77 -6.36 3.44
CA PHE A 189 -5.81 -6.74 4.47
C PHE A 189 -6.34 -6.40 5.88
N PHE A 190 -6.72 -5.14 6.11
CA PHE A 190 -7.23 -4.71 7.42
C PHE A 190 -8.55 -5.39 7.79
N LEU A 191 -9.43 -5.65 6.82
CA LEU A 191 -10.68 -6.38 7.07
C LEU A 191 -10.43 -7.84 7.50
N ARG A 192 -9.52 -8.56 6.81
CA ARG A 192 -9.16 -9.92 7.19
C ARG A 192 -8.54 -9.98 8.59
N ARG A 193 -7.65 -9.03 8.89
CA ARG A 193 -7.01 -8.93 10.22
C ARG A 193 -8.00 -8.51 11.30
N GLY A 194 -8.86 -7.55 11.03
CA GLY A 194 -9.93 -7.13 11.95
C GLY A 194 -10.85 -8.29 12.30
N LYS A 195 -11.32 -9.05 11.30
CA LYS A 195 -12.12 -10.25 11.51
C LYS A 195 -11.41 -11.30 12.38
N ALA A 196 -10.13 -11.57 12.11
CA ALA A 196 -9.35 -12.54 12.89
C ALA A 196 -9.14 -12.10 14.36
N LEU A 197 -9.11 -10.79 14.62
CA LEU A 197 -8.92 -10.20 15.94
C LEU A 197 -10.23 -9.84 16.66
N GLY A 198 -11.40 -10.09 16.04
CA GLY A 198 -12.70 -9.70 16.59
C GLY A 198 -12.92 -8.18 16.66
N ILE A 199 -12.27 -7.41 15.78
CA ILE A 199 -12.36 -5.96 15.72
C ILE A 199 -13.35 -5.55 14.65
N ASP A 200 -14.31 -4.70 15.02
CA ASP A 200 -15.24 -4.11 14.07
C ASP A 200 -14.52 -3.21 13.06
N THR A 201 -14.76 -3.47 11.78
CA THR A 201 -14.19 -2.74 10.64
C THR A 201 -15.29 -2.44 9.61
N SER A 202 -16.51 -2.23 10.09
CA SER A 202 -17.72 -2.04 9.28
C SER A 202 -17.62 -0.84 8.32
N MET A 203 -17.02 0.27 8.74
CA MET A 203 -16.87 1.45 7.88
C MET A 203 -15.90 1.18 6.73
N ASN A 204 -14.76 0.55 7.01
CA ASN A 204 -13.82 0.12 5.97
C ASN A 204 -14.42 -0.90 5.02
N ASN A 205 -15.26 -1.81 5.53
CA ASN A 205 -15.93 -2.80 4.68
C ASN A 205 -16.94 -2.12 3.74
N LEU A 206 -17.76 -1.23 4.29
CA LEU A 206 -18.73 -0.45 3.50
C LEU A 206 -18.02 0.36 2.40
N VAL A 207 -16.92 1.04 2.73
CA VAL A 207 -16.18 1.83 1.74
C VAL A 207 -15.57 0.96 0.64
N LYS A 208 -15.03 -0.21 0.99
CA LYS A 208 -14.54 -1.19 0.01
C LYS A 208 -15.67 -1.63 -0.93
N ASP A 209 -16.83 -1.99 -0.38
CA ASP A 209 -18.00 -2.44 -1.16
C ASP A 209 -18.54 -1.33 -2.07
N LEU A 210 -18.60 -0.08 -1.59
CA LEU A 210 -19.01 1.09 -2.40
C LEU A 210 -18.05 1.38 -3.56
N ILE A 211 -16.75 1.18 -3.36
CA ILE A 211 -15.76 1.36 -4.43
C ILE A 211 -15.91 0.27 -5.48
N ASN A 212 -16.10 -0.98 -5.05
CA ASN A 212 -16.34 -2.10 -5.97
C ASN A 212 -17.64 -1.90 -6.76
N ALA A 213 -18.70 -1.44 -6.11
CA ALA A 213 -19.96 -1.08 -6.78
C ALA A 213 -19.78 0.06 -7.78
N LYS A 214 -19.05 1.12 -7.41
CA LYS A 214 -18.74 2.24 -8.31
C LYS A 214 -17.92 1.80 -9.52
N HIS A 215 -16.94 0.91 -9.30
CA HIS A 215 -16.11 0.35 -10.36
C HIS A 215 -16.92 -0.51 -11.33
N ALA A 216 -17.76 -1.42 -10.82
CA ALA A 216 -18.65 -2.23 -11.65
C ALA A 216 -19.64 -1.37 -12.45
N SER A 217 -20.22 -0.35 -11.82
CA SER A 217 -21.11 0.59 -12.53
C SER A 217 -20.40 1.34 -13.65
N PHE A 218 -19.12 1.70 -13.47
CA PHE A 218 -18.34 2.35 -14.51
C PHE A 218 -18.05 1.41 -15.68
N ILE A 219 -17.60 0.18 -15.42
CA ILE A 219 -17.35 -0.83 -16.45
C ILE A 219 -18.62 -1.09 -17.27
N ASN A 220 -19.75 -1.36 -16.62
CA ASN A 220 -21.02 -1.64 -17.31
C ASN A 220 -21.46 -0.48 -18.21
N LYS A 221 -21.23 0.78 -17.79
CA LYS A 221 -21.51 1.96 -18.62
C LYS A 221 -20.62 2.01 -19.85
N THR A 222 -19.33 1.71 -19.70
CA THR A 222 -18.38 1.69 -20.83
C THR A 222 -18.72 0.57 -21.81
N GLU A 223 -19.07 -0.63 -21.32
CA GLU A 223 -19.47 -1.76 -22.17
C GLU A 223 -20.80 -1.55 -22.89
N SER A 224 -21.75 -0.84 -22.27
CA SER A 224 -23.04 -0.49 -22.90
C SER A 224 -22.91 0.53 -24.04
N TYR A 225 -21.77 1.21 -24.15
CA TYR A 225 -21.50 2.23 -25.16
C TYR A 225 -20.73 1.63 -26.34
N VAL A 226 -21.35 0.67 -27.06
CA VAL A 226 -20.87 0.26 -28.40
C VAL A 226 -21.38 1.30 -29.39
N PRO A 227 -20.52 2.11 -30.04
CA PRO A 227 -20.98 3.08 -31.04
C PRO A 227 -21.59 2.32 -32.23
N LEU A 228 -22.88 2.55 -32.50
CA LEU A 228 -23.58 1.95 -33.65
C LEU A 228 -23.29 2.67 -34.99
N GLU A 229 -22.36 3.63 -35.03
CA GLU A 229 -22.16 4.52 -36.17
C GLU A 229 -21.30 3.95 -37.32
N GLN A 230 -21.01 2.65 -37.35
CA GLN A 230 -20.27 2.01 -38.47
C GLN A 230 -20.94 0.75 -39.03
N MET A 231 -22.26 0.66 -39.03
CA MET A 231 -23.00 -0.37 -39.79
C MET A 231 -23.81 0.20 -40.96
N SER A 232 -24.01 1.52 -41.06
CA SER A 232 -24.72 2.14 -42.18
C SER A 232 -23.85 2.37 -43.42
N GLU A 233 -22.52 2.36 -43.30
CA GLU A 233 -21.61 2.48 -44.47
C GLU A 233 -21.26 1.12 -45.10
N LEU A 234 -21.54 0.00 -44.41
CA LEU A 234 -21.32 -1.36 -44.94
C LEU A 234 -22.57 -1.97 -45.59
N PHE A 235 -23.75 -1.40 -45.36
CA PHE A 235 -25.00 -1.77 -46.02
C PHE A 235 -25.57 -0.53 -46.72
N GLY A 236 -24.95 -0.16 -47.84
CA GLY A 236 -25.47 0.88 -48.72
C GLY A 236 -26.90 0.57 -49.15
N VAL A 237 -27.81 1.45 -48.77
CA VAL A 237 -29.08 1.72 -49.45
C VAL A 237 -29.14 3.21 -49.72
#